data_AF-A0A0D5A119-F1
#
_entry.id   AF-A0A0D5A119-F1
#
_cell.length_a   1.000
_cell.length_b   1.000
_cell.length_c   1.000
_cell.angle_alpha   90.00
_cell.angle_beta   90.00
_cell.angle_gamma   90.00
#
_symmetry.space_group_name_H-M   'P 1'
#
loop_
_entity.id
_entity.type
_entity.pdbx_description
1 polymer ?
#
loop_
_entity_poly.entity_id
_entity_poly.type
_entity_poly.pdbx_seq_one_letter_code
_entity_poly.pdbx_strand_id
1 'polypeptide(L)' 'MTHAKLRLAQAAIGKPETKVADLCGELGIIRQILYRFVGPKGELRNDSEKLLSKRSRKP' A
#
# COMPACT_ATOMS: atom_id res chain seq x y z
N MET A 1 0.49 -8.20 2.42
CA MET A 1 0.30 -6.76 2.70
C MET A 1 -0.27 -6.60 4.11
N THR A 2 0.27 -5.71 4.94
CA THR A 2 -0.23 -5.40 6.31
C THR A 2 -0.67 -3.93 6.37
N HIS A 3 -1.40 -3.50 7.41
CA HIS A 3 -1.81 -2.10 7.57
C HIS A 3 -0.62 -1.14 7.65
N ALA A 4 0.44 -1.53 8.35
CA ALA A 4 1.65 -0.71 8.45
C ALA A 4 2.32 -0.53 7.09
N LYS A 5 2.51 -1.64 6.34
CA LYS A 5 3.09 -1.60 4.98
C LYS A 5 2.22 -0.77 4.03
N LEU A 6 0.89 -0.87 4.15
CA LEU A 6 -0.04 -0.09 3.33
C LEU A 6 0.08 1.41 3.59
N ARG A 7 0.14 1.84 4.86
CA ARG A 7 0.28 3.25 5.23
C ARG A 7 1.62 3.82 4.75
N LEU A 8 2.71 3.07 4.90
CA LEU A 8 4.02 3.45 4.39
C LEU A 8 4.02 3.57 2.85
N ALA A 9 3.44 2.57 2.17
CA ALA A 9 3.29 2.60 0.71
C ALA A 9 2.49 3.82 0.23
N GLN A 10 1.37 4.13 0.90
CA GLN A 10 0.53 5.29 0.59
C GLN A 10 1.29 6.61 0.77
N ALA A 11 2.09 6.74 1.83
CA ALA A 11 2.87 7.96 2.09
C ALA A 11 4.08 8.14 1.15
N ALA A 12 4.58 7.04 0.58
CA ALA A 12 5.72 7.06 -0.34
C ALA A 12 5.29 7.25 -1.80
N ILE A 13 4.24 6.57 -2.25
CA ILE A 13 3.79 6.64 -3.64
C ILE A 13 3.26 8.05 -3.97
N GLY A 14 3.52 8.50 -5.19
CA GLY A 14 3.14 9.84 -5.68
C GLY A 14 4.22 10.90 -5.50
N LYS A 15 5.30 10.58 -4.78
CA LYS A 15 6.49 11.43 -4.71
C LYS A 15 7.43 11.13 -5.88
N PRO A 16 7.91 12.14 -6.63
CA PRO A 16 8.79 11.95 -7.79
C PRO A 16 10.07 11.15 -7.49
N GLU A 17 10.59 11.26 -6.27
CA GLU A 17 11.78 10.57 -5.79
C GLU A 17 11.55 9.09 -5.44
N THR A 18 10.29 8.65 -5.34
CA THR A 18 9.97 7.28 -4.93
C THR A 18 10.26 6.29 -6.03
N LYS A 19 11.31 5.49 -5.83
CA LYS A 19 11.60 4.32 -6.67
C LYS A 19 10.75 3.14 -6.21
N VAL A 20 9.80 2.74 -7.05
CA VAL A 20 8.87 1.64 -6.73
C VAL A 20 9.60 0.31 -6.48
N ALA A 21 10.72 0.06 -7.16
CA ALA A 21 11.54 -1.13 -6.96
C ALA A 21 12.07 -1.21 -5.53
N ASP A 22 12.67 -0.11 -5.06
CA ASP A 22 13.31 -0.01 -3.74
C ASP A 22 12.24 -0.06 -2.65
N LEU A 23 11.14 0.67 -2.81
CA LEU A 23 9.98 0.62 -1.91
C LEU A 23 9.42 -0.81 -1.78
N CYS A 24 9.32 -1.56 -2.88
CA CYS A 24 8.89 -2.96 -2.84
C CYS A 24 9.89 -3.84 -2.06
N GLY A 25 11.19 -3.60 -2.25
CA GLY A 25 12.26 -4.28 -1.52
C GLY A 25 12.19 -4.03 -0.01
N GLU A 26 12.10 -2.76 0.40
CA GLU A 26 11.97 -2.36 1.80
C GLU A 26 10.71 -2.94 2.46
N LEU A 27 9.58 -2.93 1.75
CA LEU A 27 8.32 -3.47 2.25
C LEU A 27 8.26 -5.00 2.18
N GLY A 28 9.22 -5.66 1.52
CA GLY A 28 9.21 -7.11 1.29
C GLY A 28 7.95 -7.58 0.58
N ILE A 29 7.53 -6.86 -0.47
CA ILE A 29 6.37 -7.19 -1.31
C ILE A 29 6.75 -7.07 -2.78
N ILE A 30 5.97 -7.71 -3.66
CA ILE A 30 6.12 -7.54 -5.10
C ILE A 30 5.27 -6.37 -5.62
N ARG A 31 5.67 -5.79 -6.76
CA ARG A 31 4.97 -4.65 -7.41
C ARG A 31 3.49 -4.91 -7.65
N GLN A 32 3.14 -6.15 -8.04
CA GLN A 32 1.74 -6.55 -8.23
C GLN A 32 0.91 -6.34 -6.94
N ILE A 33 1.47 -6.68 -5.78
CA ILE A 33 0.80 -6.50 -4.49
C ILE A 33 0.79 -5.02 -4.10
N LEU A 34 1.82 -4.24 -4.44
CA LEU A 34 1.76 -2.80 -4.21
C LEU A 34 0.64 -2.13 -5.03
N TYR A 35 0.62 -2.35 -6.35
CA TYR A 35 -0.32 -1.70 -7.27
C TYR A 35 -1.76 -2.17 -7.13
N ARG A 36 -1.98 -3.38 -6.61
CA ARG A 36 -3.32 -3.84 -6.27
C ARG A 36 -3.95 -3.00 -5.15
N PHE A 37 -3.13 -2.45 -4.27
CA PHE A 37 -3.57 -1.73 -3.07
C PHE A 37 -3.45 -0.20 -3.19
N VAL A 38 -2.40 0.29 -3.85
CA VAL A 38 -2.10 1.72 -3.95
C VAL A 38 -1.94 2.13 -5.42
N GLY A 39 -2.64 3.18 -5.83
CA GLY A 39 -2.50 3.76 -7.17
C GLY A 39 -1.34 4.76 -7.28
N PRO A 40 -1.02 5.24 -8.50
CA PRO A 40 0.21 5.99 -8.77
C PRO A 40 0.35 7.33 -8.03
N LYS A 41 -0.74 7.90 -7.48
CA LYS A 41 -0.73 9.15 -6.70
C LYS A 41 -0.84 8.90 -5.19
N GLY A 42 -0.73 7.64 -4.75
CA GLY A 42 -0.87 7.25 -3.36
C GLY A 42 -2.33 6.98 -2.96
N GLU A 43 -3.26 6.99 -3.90
CA GLU A 43 -4.67 6.70 -3.63
C GLU A 43 -4.88 5.23 -3.25
N LEU A 44 -5.70 4.97 -2.24
CA LEU A 44 -6.08 3.61 -1.86
C LEU A 44 -7.07 3.03 -2.88
N ARG A 45 -6.92 1.75 -3.20
CA ARG A 45 -7.82 1.00 -4.07
C ARG A 45 -8.76 0.10 -3.25
N ASN A 46 -9.75 -0.50 -3.90
CA ASN A 46 -10.74 -1.37 -3.26
C ASN A 46 -10.13 -2.47 -2.37
N ASP A 47 -8.98 -3.05 -2.75
CA ASP A 47 -8.32 -4.06 -1.93
C ASP A 47 -7.70 -3.51 -0.64
N SER A 48 -7.32 -2.23 -0.64
CA SER A 48 -6.90 -1.50 0.58
C SER A 48 -8.07 -1.24 1.51
N GLU A 49 -9.23 -0.85 0.97
CA GLU A 49 -10.43 -0.67 1.78
C GLU A 49 -10.86 -1.98 2.45
N LYS A 50 -10.87 -3.09 1.69
CA LYS A 50 -11.14 -4.44 2.23
C LYS A 50 -10.13 -4.85 3.30
N LEU A 51 -8.87 -4.46 3.17
CA LEU A 51 -7.85 -4.74 4.18
C LEU A 51 -8.08 -3.93 5.45
N LEU A 52 -8.44 -2.65 5.32
CA LEU A 52 -8.69 -1.75 6.45
C LEU A 52 -10.00 -2.07 7.18
N SER A 53 -11.06 -2.44 6.46
CA SER A 53 -12.37 -2.78 7.03
C SER A 53 -12.36 -4.04 7.91
N LYS A 54 -11.40 -4.95 7.70
CA LYS A 54 -11.20 -6.13 8.56
C LYS A 54 -10.93 -5.78 10.02
N ARG A 55 -10.51 -4.55 10.34
CA ARG A 55 -10.27 -4.11 11.73
C ARG A 55 -11.52 -3.53 12.42
N SER A 56 -12.55 -3.17 11.65
CA SER A 56 -13.77 -2.53 12.16
C SER A 56 -14.84 -3.52 12.61
N ARG A 57 -14.61 -4.83 12.49
CA ARG A 57 -15.36 -5.83 13.26
C ARG A 57 -14.92 -5.72 14.72
N LYS A 58 -15.46 -4.74 15.44
CA LYS A 58 -15.59 -4.80 16.88
C LYS A 58 -16.41 -6.05 17.22
N PRO A 59 -16.00 -6.90 18.17
CA PRO A 59 -16.92 -7.87 18.77
C PRO A 59 -18.10 -7.16 19.43
#